data_AF-B3XM76-F1
#
_entry.id   AF-B3XM76-F1
#
_cell.length_a   1.000
_cell.length_b   1.000
_cell.length_c   1.000
_cell.angle_alpha   90.00
_cell.angle_beta   90.00
_cell.angle_gamma   90.00
#
_symmetry.space_group_name_H-M   'P 1'
#
loop_
_entity.id
_entity.type
_entity.pdbx_description
1 polymer ?
#
loop_
_entity_poly.entity_id
_entity_poly.type
_entity_poly.pdbx_seq_one_letter_code
_entity_poly.pdbx_strand_id
1 'polypeptide(L)' 'MKNKIYEVTYWDGPSPKNISKGFWHKLKLKITNEALNTLCEGAPFISTMGLDNKEIILMSSNITRIKEI' A
#
# COMPACT_ATOMS: atom_id res chain seq x y z
N MET A 1 -3.07 20.26 1.17
CA MET A 1 -2.84 19.09 2.05
C MET A 1 -1.36 18.70 2.00
N LYS A 2 -0.77 18.27 3.12
CA LYS A 2 0.65 17.91 3.19
C LYS A 2 0.80 16.39 3.03
N ASN A 3 1.68 15.97 2.11
CA ASN A 3 2.00 14.55 1.99
C ASN A 3 2.83 14.09 3.18
N LYS A 4 2.57 12.86 3.63
CA LYS A 4 3.33 12.14 4.64
C LYS A 4 3.93 10.89 4.02
N ILE A 5 4.89 10.29 4.72
CA ILE A 5 5.51 9.03 4.29
C ILE A 5 4.91 7.90 5.11
N TYR A 6 4.42 6.88 4.41
CA TYR A 6 3.88 5.67 5.00
C TYR A 6 4.68 4.47 4.51
N GLU A 7 5.10 3.61 5.43
CA GLU A 7 5.51 2.25 5.11
C GLU A 7 4.28 1.35 5.10
N VAL A 8 4.00 0.78 3.94
CA VAL A 8 2.91 -0.18 3.71
C VAL A 8 3.53 -1.56 3.54
N THR A 9 3.07 -2.52 4.34
CA THR A 9 3.35 -3.93 4.13
C THR A 9 2.19 -4.53 3.34
N TYR A 10 2.50 -5.14 2.21
CA TYR A 10 1.51 -5.82 1.38
C TYR A 10 2.00 -7.21 0.97
N TRP A 11 1.04 -8.09 0.70
CA TRP A 11 1.27 -9.43 0.16
C TRP A 11 1.28 -9.36 -1.37
N ASP A 12 2.39 -9.75 -2.00
CA ASP A 12 2.48 -9.92 -3.44
C ASP A 12 2.37 -11.40 -3.79
N GLY A 13 1.16 -11.85 -4.12
CA GLY A 13 0.84 -13.22 -4.43
C GLY A 13 -0.67 -13.53 -4.38
N PRO A 14 -1.09 -14.76 -4.70
CA PRO A 14 -2.46 -15.21 -4.44
C PRO A 14 -2.75 -15.13 -2.94
N SER A 15 -4.03 -14.99 -2.54
CA SER A 15 -4.51 -14.80 -1.15
C SER A 15 -3.49 -15.18 -0.06
N PRO A 16 -3.28 -14.35 0.99
CA PRO A 16 -2.29 -14.59 2.05
C PRO A 16 -2.36 -15.97 2.74
N LYS A 17 -3.45 -16.72 2.54
CA LYS A 17 -3.61 -18.12 2.97
C LYS A 17 -2.73 -19.11 2.19
N ASN A 18 -2.21 -18.75 1.02
CA ASN A 18 -1.36 -19.58 0.16
C ASN A 18 0.08 -19.06 0.16
N ILE A 19 0.69 -19.10 1.36
CA ILE A 19 1.97 -18.47 1.70
C ILE A 19 3.13 -18.98 0.82
N SER A 20 3.02 -20.19 0.26
CA SER A 20 4.02 -20.79 -0.62
C SER A 20 4.15 -20.15 -2.01
N LYS A 21 3.25 -19.22 -2.36
CA LYS A 21 3.18 -18.60 -3.70
C LYS A 21 3.24 -17.07 -3.69
N GLY A 22 3.61 -16.45 -2.58
CA GLY A 22 3.75 -15.00 -2.51
C GLY A 22 4.84 -14.54 -1.56
N PHE A 23 5.07 -13.24 -1.56
CA PHE A 23 6.10 -12.59 -0.74
C PHE A 23 5.52 -11.38 -0.03
N TRP A 24 6.04 -11.10 1.17
CA TRP A 24 5.74 -9.86 1.86
C TRP A 24 6.66 -8.76 1.34
N HIS A 25 6.06 -7.69 0.82
CA HIS A 25 6.77 -6.50 0.39
C HIS A 25 6.50 -5.35 1.35
N LYS A 26 7.50 -4.48 1.46
CA LYS A 26 7.39 -3.19 2.13
C LYS A 26 7.58 -2.11 1.10
N LEU A 27 6.68 -1.14 1.11
CA LEU A 27 6.72 -0.02 0.20
C LEU A 27 6.55 1.29 0.95
N LYS A 28 7.38 2.28 0.60
CA LYS A 28 7.27 3.63 1.12
C LYS A 28 6.47 4.50 0.15
N LEU A 29 5.35 5.00 0.62
CA LEU A 29 4.42 5.84 -0.14
C LEU A 29 4.47 7.27 0.36
N LYS A 30 4.41 8.23 -0.55
CA LYS A 30 4.29 9.65 -0.22
C LYS A 30 2.88 10.15 -0.56
N ILE A 31 1.94 9.93 0.36
CA ILE A 31 0.50 10.23 0.15
C ILE A 31 -0.08 11.18 1.20
N THR A 32 -1.26 11.73 0.90
CA THR A 32 -2.08 12.45 1.88
C THR A 32 -2.80 11.47 2.81
N ASN A 33 -3.22 11.94 3.99
CA ASN A 33 -4.08 11.17 4.88
C ASN A 33 -5.41 10.79 4.22
N GLU A 34 -5.92 11.62 3.31
CA GLU A 34 -7.18 11.37 2.60
C GLU A 34 -7.05 10.17 1.66
N ALA A 35 -5.97 10.12 0.86
CA ALA A 35 -5.67 8.97 0.02
C ALA A 35 -5.42 7.68 0.84
N LEU A 36 -4.83 7.83 2.03
CA LEU A 36 -4.68 6.71 2.95
C LEU A 36 -6.03 6.23 3.49
N ASN A 37 -6.92 7.15 3.88
CA ASN A 37 -8.26 6.79 4.34
C ASN A 37 -9.03 6.06 3.24
N THR A 38 -8.97 6.54 1.99
CA THR A 38 -9.58 5.84 0.85
C THR A 38 -9.08 4.39 0.70
N LEU A 39 -7.78 4.16 0.93
CA LEU A 39 -7.19 2.81 0.92
C LEU A 39 -7.75 1.92 2.04
N CYS A 40 -7.91 2.48 3.24
CA CYS A 40 -8.44 1.78 4.42
C CYS A 40 -9.95 1.57 4.36
N GLU A 41 -10.70 2.47 3.71
CA GLU A 41 -12.15 2.44 3.56
C GLU A 41 -12.64 1.46 2.49
N GLY A 42 -11.72 0.66 1.92
CA GLY A 42 -12.07 -0.45 1.04
C GLY A 42 -12.11 -0.09 -0.45
N ALA A 43 -11.51 1.03 -0.86
CA ALA A 43 -11.25 1.24 -2.27
C ALA A 43 -10.39 0.06 -2.79
N PRO A 44 -10.79 -0.59 -3.90
CA PRO A 44 -10.14 -1.82 -4.34
C PRO A 44 -8.68 -1.59 -4.75
N PHE A 45 -8.37 -0.39 -5.26
CA PHE A 45 -7.04 0.03 -5.63
C PHE A 45 -6.84 1.52 -5.34
N ILE A 46 -5.60 1.91 -5.07
CA ILE A 46 -5.15 3.30 -5.18
C ILE A 46 -4.01 3.37 -6.20
N SER A 47 -3.98 4.44 -7.00
CA SER A 47 -2.77 4.85 -7.72
C SER A 47 -2.09 5.95 -6.92
N THR A 48 -0.78 5.81 -6.73
CA THR A 48 0.03 6.76 -5.98
C THR A 48 1.46 6.80 -6.50
N MET A 49 2.28 7.72 -6.00
CA MET A 49 3.69 7.85 -6.35
C MET A 49 4.57 7.27 -5.24
N GLY A 50 5.50 6.40 -5.64
CA GLY A 50 6.61 5.98 -4.81
C GLY A 50 7.58 7.12 -4.52
N LEU A 51 8.51 6.89 -3.59
CA LEU A 51 9.59 7.85 -3.29
C LEU A 51 10.54 8.06 -4.49
N ASP A 52 10.56 7.14 -5.44
CA ASP A 52 11.32 7.21 -6.68
C ASP A 52 10.55 7.90 -7.83
N ASN A 53 9.42 8.55 -7.52
CA ASN A 53 8.50 9.17 -8.47
C ASN A 53 7.99 8.19 -9.55
N LYS A 54 7.93 6.89 -9.27
CA LYS A 54 7.20 5.95 -10.11
C LYS A 54 5.77 5.82 -9.63
N GLU A 55 4.86 5.67 -10.59
CA GLU A 55 3.48 5.31 -10.28
C GLU A 55 3.43 3.90 -9.68
N ILE A 56 2.63 3.75 -8.64
CA ILE A 56 2.39 2.50 -7.94
C ILE A 56 0.88 2.32 -7.79
N ILE A 57 0.41 1.17 -8.27
CA ILE A 57 -0.95 0.72 -8.07
C ILE A 57 -0.94 -0.32 -6.95
N LEU A 58 -1.66 -0.02 -5.87
CA LEU A 58 -1.78 -0.90 -4.70
C LEU A 58 -3.21 -1.36 -4.55
N MET A 59 -3.40 -2.67 -4.44
CA MET A 59 -4.68 -3.24 -4.04
C MET A 59 -4.80 -3.24 -2.51
N SER A 60 -5.89 -2.68 -1.98
CA SER A 60 -6.13 -2.59 -0.53
C SER A 60 -6.23 -3.96 0.13
N SER A 61 -6.79 -4.95 -0.57
CA SER A 61 -6.97 -6.33 -0.09
C SER A 61 -5.67 -7.07 0.23
N ASN A 62 -4.55 -6.59 -0.31
CA ASN A 62 -3.23 -7.17 -0.07
C ASN A 62 -2.48 -6.46 1.06
N ILE A 63 -2.97 -5.32 1.54
CA ILE A 63 -2.32 -4.53 2.59
C ILE A 63 -2.65 -5.13 3.94
N THR A 64 -1.60 -5.45 4.71
CA THR A 64 -1.74 -6.03 6.04
C THR A 64 -1.28 -5.12 7.14
N ARG A 65 -0.45 -4.12 6.83
CA ARG A 65 0.03 -3.14 7.80
C ARG A 65 0.35 -1.82 7.14
N ILE A 66 0.05 -0.74 7.85
CA ILE A 66 0.41 0.62 7.48
C ILE A 66 1.06 1.27 8.69
N LYS A 67 2.17 1.99 8.49
CA LYS A 67 2.88 2.74 9.54
C LYS A 67 3.36 4.08 8.99
N GLU A 68 3.03 5.18 9.66
CA GLU A 68 3.63 6.50 9.39
C GLU A 68 5.11 6.51 9.84
N ILE A 69 6.00 7.05 9.01
CA ILE A 69 7.46 7.10 9.27
C ILE A 69 8.07 8.46 8.93
#